data_AF-X0WKD3-F1
#
_entry.id   AF-X0WKD3-F1
#
_cell.length_a   1.000
_cell.length_b   1.000
_cell.length_c   1.000
_cell.angle_alpha   90.00
_cell.angle_beta   90.00
_cell.angle_gamma   90.00
#
_symmetry.space_group_name_H-M   'P 1'
#
loop_
_entity.id
_entity.type
_entity.pdbx_description
1 polymer ?
#
loop_
_entity_poly.entity_id
_entity_poly.type
_entity_poly.pdbx_seq_one_letter_code
_entity_poly.pdbx_strand_id
1 'polypeptide(L)' 'MKRIVGYVAVCLVLVSLVFASGCVEQPIGGERDEHGCLGPAGYTWDENVGACLRDWELNDNQKQAA' A
#
# COMPACT_ATOMS: atom_id res chain seq x y z
N MET A 1 26.08 41.40 -10.72
CA MET A 1 25.40 41.17 -9.42
C MET A 1 23.97 40.65 -9.58
N LYS A 2 23.04 41.37 -10.22
CA LYS A 2 21.63 40.94 -10.37
C LYS A 2 21.45 39.57 -11.07
N ARG A 3 22.27 39.25 -12.07
CA ARG A 3 22.27 37.95 -12.78
C ARG A 3 22.78 36.79 -11.92
N ILE A 4 23.75 37.04 -11.05
CA ILE A 4 24.32 36.03 -10.15
C ILE A 4 23.29 35.64 -9.08
N VAL A 5 22.59 36.62 -8.51
CA VAL A 5 21.49 36.39 -7.57
C VAL A 5 20.36 35.58 -8.22
N GLY A 6 20.04 35.88 -9.48
CA GLY A 6 19.08 35.09 -10.26
C GLY A 6 19.51 33.64 -10.45
N TYR A 7 20.77 33.39 -10.84
CA TYR A 7 21.28 32.02 -11.00
C TYR A 7 21.34 31.24 -9.69
N VAL A 8 21.73 31.89 -8.58
CA VAL A 8 21.73 31.25 -7.26
C VAL A 8 20.31 30.87 -6.84
N ALA A 9 19.32 31.74 -7.04
CA ALA A 9 17.93 31.43 -6.73
C ALA A 9 17.38 30.26 -7.59
N VAL A 10 17.70 30.24 -8.88
CA VAL A 10 17.31 29.15 -9.79
C VAL A 10 17.98 27.84 -9.38
N CYS A 11 19.27 27.84 -9.08
CA CYS A 11 19.97 26.65 -8.60
C CYS A 11 19.38 26.14 -7.28
N LEU A 12 19.05 27.01 -6.33
CA LEU A 12 18.44 26.61 -5.06
C LEU A 12 17.07 25.95 -5.27
N VAL A 13 16.23 26.50 -6.16
CA VAL A 13 14.93 25.93 -6.50
C VAL A 13 15.09 24.57 -7.18
N LEU A 14 15.99 24.47 -8.17
CA LEU A 14 16.25 23.21 -8.88
C LEU A 14 16.80 22.13 -7.95
N VAL A 15 17.72 22.48 -7.05
CA VAL A 15 18.26 21.56 -6.04
C VAL A 15 17.14 21.06 -5.11
N SER A 16 16.28 21.95 -4.61
CA SER A 16 15.17 21.54 -3.74
C SER A 16 14.15 20.62 -4.41
N LEU A 17 13.90 20.79 -5.72
CA LEU A 17 13.00 19.90 -6.48
C LEU A 17 13.59 18.49 -6.69
N VAL A 18 14.92 18.37 -6.81
CA VAL A 18 15.60 17.07 -6.92
C VAL A 18 15.53 16.30 -5.58
N PHE A 19 15.68 16.99 -4.45
CA PHE A 19 15.64 16.37 -3.12
C PHE A 19 14.25 15.87 -2.68
N ALA A 20 13.16 16.36 -3.28
CA ALA A 20 11.80 15.92 -2.95
C ALA A 20 11.40 14.59 -3.61
N SER A 21 12.18 14.10 -4.58
CA SER A 21 11.91 12.85 -5.31
C SER A 21 12.54 11.63 -4.60
N GLY A 22 12.10 11.32 -3.39
CA GLY A 22 12.41 10.04 -2.76
C GLY A 22 11.55 8.92 -3.37
N CYS A 23 12.13 7.75 -3.64
CA CYS A 23 11.34 6.57 -4.00
C CYS A 23 10.48 6.15 -2.79
N VAL A 24 9.16 6.20 -2.93
CA VAL A 24 8.25 5.56 -1.97
C VAL A 24 8.23 4.07 -2.31
N GLU A 25 9.04 3.30 -1.60
CA GLU A 25 8.94 1.83 -1.59
C GLU A 25 7.56 1.47 -1.03
N GLN A 26 6.68 0.94 -1.87
CA GLN A 26 5.42 0.39 -1.36
C GLN A 26 5.73 -0.97 -0.73
N PRO A 27 5.32 -1.22 0.53
CA PRO A 27 5.54 -2.52 1.14
C PRO A 27 4.84 -3.60 0.33
N ILE A 28 5.53 -4.71 0.07
CA ILE A 28 4.94 -5.87 -0.59
C ILE A 28 4.08 -6.63 0.42
N GLY A 29 2.79 -6.78 0.12
CA GLY A 29 1.83 -7.51 0.95
C GLY A 29 1.18 -6.65 2.04
N GLY A 30 0.34 -7.29 2.85
CA GLY A 30 -0.48 -6.58 3.85
C GLY A 30 -1.66 -5.80 3.26
N GLU A 31 -1.84 -5.87 1.94
CA GLU A 31 -2.99 -5.34 1.21
C GLU A 31 -4.27 -6.01 1.72
N ARG A 32 -5.28 -5.19 1.99
CA ARG A 32 -6.59 -5.63 2.46
C ARG A 32 -7.67 -5.15 1.51
N ASP A 33 -8.67 -5.98 1.29
CA ASP A 33 -9.89 -5.61 0.55
C ASP A 33 -10.85 -4.78 1.42
N GLU A 34 -12.03 -4.47 0.88
CA GLU A 34 -13.09 -3.70 1.55
C GLU A 34 -13.59 -4.35 2.85
N HIS A 35 -13.45 -5.67 2.97
CA HIS A 35 -13.82 -6.44 4.15
C HIS A 35 -12.65 -6.60 5.14
N GLY A 36 -11.46 -6.12 4.78
CA GLY A 36 -10.26 -6.25 5.59
C GLY A 36 -9.51 -7.57 5.37
N CYS A 37 -9.89 -8.38 4.38
CA CYS A 37 -9.27 -9.66 4.09
C CYS A 37 -7.92 -9.49 3.38
N LEU A 38 -6.92 -10.27 3.80
CA LEU A 38 -5.59 -10.27 3.19
C LEU A 38 -5.60 -11.09 1.88
N GLY A 39 -6.09 -10.48 0.80
CA GLY A 39 -6.21 -11.10 -0.53
C GLY A 39 -4.92 -11.76 -1.05
N PRO A 40 -3.73 -11.13 -0.96
CA PRO A 40 -2.47 -11.77 -1.39
C PRO A 40 -2.05 -12.98 -0.54
N ALA A 41 -2.49 -13.06 0.73
CA ALA A 41 -2.35 -14.25 1.57
C ALA A 41 -3.46 -15.28 1.28
N GLY A 42 -4.36 -14.95 0.35
CA GLY A 42 -5.47 -15.75 -0.17
C GLY A 42 -6.67 -15.85 0.77
N TYR A 43 -6.84 -14.89 1.67
CA TYR A 43 -8.09 -14.74 2.41
C TYR A 43 -9.16 -14.06 1.54
N THR A 44 -10.37 -14.62 1.53
CA THR A 44 -11.54 -14.08 0.83
C THR A 44 -12.69 -13.92 1.81
N TRP A 45 -13.49 -12.85 1.66
CA TRP A 45 -14.69 -12.65 2.47
C TRP A 45 -15.76 -13.69 2.15
N ASP A 46 -16.27 -14.38 3.18
CA ASP A 46 -17.46 -15.24 3.08
C ASP A 46 -18.64 -14.55 3.80
N GLU A 47 -19.74 -14.31 3.06
CA GLU A 47 -20.92 -13.62 3.60
C GLU A 47 -21.73 -14.46 4.60
N ASN A 48 -21.68 -15.80 4.50
CA ASN A 48 -22.46 -16.68 5.36
C ASN A 48 -21.83 -16.80 6.75
N VAL A 49 -20.49 -16.83 6.79
CA VAL A 49 -19.71 -16.88 8.02
C VAL A 49 -19.48 -15.47 8.57
N GLY A 50 -19.40 -14.46 7.70
CA GLY A 50 -19.06 -13.09 8.10
C GLY A 50 -17.60 -12.96 8.52
N ALA A 51 -16.72 -13.72 7.87
CA ALA A 51 -15.29 -13.77 8.17
C ALA A 51 -14.45 -13.93 6.90
N CYS A 52 -13.16 -13.60 7.01
CA CYS A 52 -12.17 -13.84 5.97
C CYS A 52 -11.66 -15.28 6.06
N LEU A 53 -11.90 -16.08 5.03
CA LEU A 53 -11.58 -17.51 5.03
C LEU A 53 -10.56 -17.86 3.95
N ARG A 54 -9.81 -18.95 4.17
CA ARG A 54 -9.00 -19.64 3.16
C ARG A 54 -9.70 -20.95 2.84
N ASP A 55 -10.60 -20.92 1.86
CA ASP A 55 -11.52 -22.03 1.57
C ASP A 55 -10.84 -23.39 1.37
N TRP A 56 -9.59 -23.42 0.92
CA TRP A 56 -8.84 -24.67 0.71
C TRP A 56 -8.31 -25.30 1.99
N GLU A 57 -8.34 -24.59 3.12
CA GLU A 57 -7.91 -25.10 4.43
C GLU A 57 -9.09 -25.59 5.29
N LEU A 58 -10.32 -25.25 4.90
CA LEU A 58 -11.53 -25.47 5.70
C LEU A 58 -12.54 -26.34 4.96
N ASN A 59 -13.03 -27.38 5.62
CA ASN A 59 -14.26 -28.05 5.23
C ASN A 59 -15.51 -27.30 5.74
N ASP A 60 -16.69 -27.71 5.31
CA ASP A 60 -17.96 -27.03 5.65
C ASP A 60 -18.20 -26.89 7.15
N ASN A 61 -17.86 -27.91 7.94
CA ASN A 61 -18.00 -27.85 9.40
C ASN A 61 -16.99 -26.88 10.03
N GLN A 62 -15.79 -26.76 9.47
CA GLN A 62 -14.77 -25.82 9.95
C GLN A 62 -15.13 -24.38 9.61
N LYS A 63 -15.75 -24.13 8.45
CA LYS A 63 -16.21 -22.79 8.06
C LYS A 63 -17.23 -22.21 9.04
N GLN A 64 -18.16 -23.04 9.52
CA GLN A 64 -19.19 -22.60 10.47
C GLN A 64 -18.67 -22.27 11.89
N ALA A 65 -17.43 -22.66 12.21
CA ALA A 65 -16.81 -22.45 13.50
C ALA A 65 -15.80 -21.29 13.51
N ALA A 66 -15.48 -20.73 12.34
CA ALA A 66 -14.60 -19.59 12.16
C ALA A 66 -15.33 -18.26 12.43
#